data_AF-A0A919J9K8-F1
#
_entry.id   AF-A0A919J9K8-F1
#
_cell.length_a   1.000
_cell.length_b   1.000
_cell.length_c   1.000
_cell.angle_alpha   90.00
_cell.angle_beta   90.00
_cell.angle_gamma   90.00
#
_symmetry.space_group_name_H-M   'P 1'
#
loop_
_entity.id
_entity.type
_entity.pdbx_description
1 polymer ?
#
loop_
_entity_poly.entity_id
_entity_poly.type
_entity_poly.pdbx_seq_one_letter_code
_entity_poly.pdbx_strand_id
1 'polypeptide(L)'
;MRRSLAVGFAAAVIAAVSVPVAANATDHHTPPCTVPAGWYVNPDEQDRLPTPTRLGLRFAGNDLIHHAADTTVETLTPGSFRAHPAPDQSSFFSVEVAGSDGKYGTLRWNTSTGKWNVTTQGGFYENTNPAVLVDMPPAHLSHKVVSFGVGYTANPPGTVTTTVFSVSFAHKTYPLGCLPPKPTHTPSHTASASASASASASASVSVSATTSKPATTTSASKSPSQTAVGVPVTTSPVSSDTGLPLTGPSGLVLAGAAGLFLAGGVGVFVLARRRRTRFTA
;
A
#
# COMPACT_ATOMS: atom_id res chain seq x y z
N MET A 1 -32.08 29.83 -73.73
CA MET A 1 -30.88 30.69 -73.97
C MET A 1 -30.40 31.12 -72.59
N ARG A 2 -29.20 30.86 -72.08
CA ARG A 2 -27.86 30.86 -72.68
C ARG A 2 -26.99 29.77 -72.02
N ARG A 3 -26.14 29.18 -72.84
CA ARG A 3 -25.03 28.29 -72.45
C ARG A 3 -23.88 29.15 -71.92
N SER A 4 -23.21 28.72 -70.86
CA SER A 4 -21.87 29.18 -70.53
C SER A 4 -21.02 27.98 -70.10
N LEU A 5 -20.14 27.58 -71.02
CA LEU A 5 -19.01 26.68 -70.76
C LEU A 5 -18.01 27.39 -69.84
N ALA A 6 -17.46 26.66 -68.88
CA ALA A 6 -16.21 27.02 -68.23
C ALA A 6 -15.24 25.82 -68.34
N VAL A 7 -14.27 26.01 -69.23
CA VAL A 7 -13.04 25.22 -69.39
C VAL A 7 -12.07 25.68 -68.28
N GLY A 8 -11.40 24.75 -67.60
CA GLY A 8 -10.43 25.15 -66.58
C GLY A 8 -9.54 24.05 -66.03
N PHE A 9 -8.38 23.88 -66.68
CA PHE A 9 -7.07 23.47 -66.13
C PHE A 9 -6.95 22.18 -65.30
N ALA A 10 -6.48 21.13 -65.97
CA ALA A 10 -5.83 19.98 -65.32
C ALA A 10 -4.42 20.39 -64.85
N ALA A 11 -4.25 20.59 -63.54
CA ALA A 11 -2.94 20.73 -62.91
C ALA A 11 -2.35 19.33 -62.64
N ALA A 12 -1.29 18.98 -63.36
CA ALA A 12 -0.51 17.77 -63.08
C ALA A 12 0.35 17.99 -61.83
N VAL A 13 -0.12 17.50 -60.69
CA VAL A 13 0.64 17.47 -59.43
C VAL A 13 1.67 16.35 -59.53
N ILE A 14 2.94 16.72 -59.69
CA ILE A 14 4.07 15.79 -59.57
C ILE A 14 4.20 15.43 -58.09
N ALA A 15 3.64 14.29 -57.69
CA ALA A 15 3.82 13.74 -56.36
C ALA A 15 5.26 13.24 -56.22
N ALA A 16 6.11 14.01 -55.53
CA ALA A 16 7.41 13.56 -55.08
C ALA A 16 7.19 12.44 -54.05
N VAL A 17 7.40 11.19 -54.48
CA VAL A 17 7.41 10.02 -53.58
C VAL A 17 8.69 10.07 -52.77
N SER A 18 8.65 10.75 -51.63
CA SER A 18 9.69 10.63 -50.61
C SER A 18 9.58 9.24 -49.99
N VAL A 19 10.47 8.33 -50.39
CA VAL A 19 10.65 7.04 -49.73
C VAL A 19 11.19 7.33 -48.33
N PRO A 20 10.44 7.06 -47.24
CA PRO A 20 11.01 7.17 -45.91
C PRO A 20 12.13 6.13 -45.83
N VAL A 21 13.37 6.62 -45.79
CA VAL A 21 14.51 5.81 -45.35
C VAL A 21 14.20 5.43 -43.91
N ALA A 22 13.70 4.21 -43.72
CA ALA A 22 13.56 3.60 -42.41
C ALA A 22 14.98 3.49 -41.86
N ALA A 23 15.37 4.46 -41.04
CA ALA A 23 16.52 4.31 -40.17
C ALA A 23 16.24 3.07 -39.34
N ASN A 24 16.96 1.98 -39.62
CA ASN A 24 17.06 0.82 -38.75
C ASN A 24 17.70 1.33 -37.46
N ALA A 25 16.89 1.91 -36.58
CA ALA A 25 17.26 2.18 -35.22
C ALA A 25 17.64 0.82 -34.65
N THR A 26 18.95 0.65 -34.44
CA THR A 26 19.48 -0.53 -33.78
C THR A 26 18.86 -0.51 -32.41
N ASP A 27 17.86 -1.37 -32.20
CA ASP A 27 17.08 -1.43 -30.98
C ASP A 27 18.05 -1.80 -29.87
N HIS A 28 18.55 -0.78 -29.17
CA HIS A 28 19.45 -0.96 -28.04
C HIS A 28 18.66 -1.68 -26.98
N HIS A 29 18.81 -3.01 -27.00
CA HIS A 29 18.15 -3.97 -26.14
C HIS A 29 18.38 -3.56 -24.70
N THR A 30 17.44 -2.79 -24.15
CA THR A 30 17.57 -2.33 -22.78
C THR A 30 17.34 -3.56 -21.92
N PRO A 31 18.27 -3.93 -21.02
CA PRO A 31 18.09 -5.10 -20.18
C PRO A 31 16.76 -5.01 -19.44
N PRO A 32 16.04 -6.14 -19.30
CA PRO A 32 14.76 -6.17 -18.60
C PRO A 32 14.98 -5.74 -17.15
N CYS A 33 14.07 -4.91 -16.64
CA CYS A 33 14.11 -4.52 -15.23
C CYS A 33 13.72 -5.70 -14.36
N THR A 34 14.56 -5.97 -13.37
CA THR A 34 14.32 -6.99 -12.35
C THR A 34 13.91 -6.33 -11.04
N VAL A 35 13.34 -7.12 -10.14
CA VAL A 35 13.13 -6.72 -8.75
C VAL A 35 14.48 -6.31 -8.12
N PRO A 36 14.54 -5.22 -7.33
CA PRO A 36 15.77 -4.82 -6.67
C PRO A 36 16.28 -5.87 -5.68
N ALA A 37 17.60 -5.98 -5.52
CA ALA A 37 18.21 -6.93 -4.60
C ALA A 37 17.71 -6.73 -3.15
N GLY A 38 17.50 -7.84 -2.44
CA GLY A 38 17.01 -7.84 -1.05
C GLY A 38 15.48 -7.83 -0.93
N TRP A 39 14.77 -7.52 -2.01
CA TRP A 39 13.31 -7.67 -2.08
C TRP A 39 12.92 -9.06 -2.57
N TYR A 40 11.87 -9.62 -1.99
CA TYR A 40 11.40 -10.97 -2.30
C TYR A 40 9.89 -11.10 -2.11
N VAL A 41 9.35 -12.18 -2.64
CA VAL A 41 7.99 -12.65 -2.37
C VAL A 41 8.12 -14.06 -1.81
N ASN A 42 7.28 -14.43 -0.84
CA ASN A 42 7.34 -15.77 -0.26
C ASN A 42 7.03 -16.83 -1.34
N PRO A 43 7.53 -18.07 -1.23
CA PRO A 43 7.29 -19.11 -2.23
C PRO A 43 5.80 -19.41 -2.48
N ASP A 44 4.94 -19.25 -1.47
CA ASP A 44 3.49 -19.42 -1.54
C ASP A 44 2.74 -18.18 -2.08
N GLU A 45 3.45 -17.07 -2.29
CA GLU A 45 2.90 -15.80 -2.75
C GLU A 45 3.41 -15.39 -4.14
N GLN A 46 4.12 -16.27 -4.86
CA GLN A 46 4.80 -15.93 -6.12
C GLN A 46 3.89 -15.35 -7.21
N ASP A 47 2.60 -15.69 -7.19
CA ASP A 47 1.59 -15.16 -8.11
C ASP A 47 1.21 -13.69 -7.82
N ARG A 48 1.72 -13.12 -6.72
CA ARG A 48 1.50 -11.75 -6.25
C ARG A 48 2.70 -10.84 -6.49
N LEU A 49 3.67 -11.27 -7.30
CA LEU A 49 4.85 -10.48 -7.59
C LEU A 49 4.49 -9.23 -8.42
N PRO A 50 4.75 -8.00 -7.93
CA PRO A 50 4.49 -6.79 -8.70
C PRO A 50 5.34 -6.76 -9.97
N THR A 51 4.83 -6.12 -11.01
CA THR A 51 5.54 -6.01 -12.29
C THR A 51 6.67 -4.97 -12.19
N PRO A 52 7.95 -5.34 -12.45
CA PRO A 52 9.03 -4.37 -12.50
C PRO A 52 8.88 -3.41 -13.68
N THR A 53 9.12 -2.12 -13.45
CA THR A 53 9.12 -1.07 -14.48
C THR A 53 10.37 -0.22 -14.37
N ARG A 54 10.63 0.63 -15.37
CA ARG A 54 11.76 1.59 -15.32
C ARG A 54 11.72 2.50 -14.10
N LEU A 55 10.53 2.93 -13.70
CA LEU A 55 10.35 3.91 -12.63
C LEU A 55 10.29 3.27 -11.24
N GLY A 56 9.87 2.01 -11.14
CA GLY A 56 9.57 1.36 -9.86
C GLY A 56 8.87 0.02 -10.02
N LEU A 57 8.20 -0.43 -8.96
CA LEU A 57 7.36 -1.64 -8.99
C LEU A 57 5.89 -1.24 -9.17
N ARG A 58 5.24 -1.82 -10.19
CA ARG A 58 3.81 -1.62 -10.44
C ARG A 58 3.00 -2.68 -9.70
N PHE A 59 2.21 -2.24 -8.74
CA PHE A 59 1.29 -3.06 -7.96
C PHE A 59 -0.13 -2.96 -8.54
N ALA A 60 -0.78 -4.10 -8.72
CA ALA A 60 -2.17 -4.23 -9.10
C ALA A 60 -2.85 -5.36 -8.32
N GLY A 61 -4.15 -5.26 -8.05
CA GLY A 61 -4.91 -6.35 -7.43
C GLY A 61 -4.44 -6.70 -6.02
N ASN A 62 -3.84 -7.87 -5.86
CA ASN A 62 -3.31 -8.40 -4.59
C ASN A 62 -1.78 -8.49 -4.56
N ASP A 63 -1.09 -7.78 -5.48
CA ASP A 63 0.37 -7.78 -5.53
C ASP A 63 0.99 -7.36 -4.20
N LEU A 64 2.10 -7.99 -3.83
CA LEU A 64 2.93 -7.59 -2.70
C LEU A 64 4.41 -7.91 -2.92
N ILE A 65 5.25 -7.29 -2.10
CA ILE A 65 6.66 -7.61 -2.02
C ILE A 65 7.19 -7.27 -0.63
N HIS A 66 8.15 -8.07 -0.18
CA HIS A 66 8.76 -8.00 1.14
C HIS A 66 10.23 -7.64 1.05
N HIS A 67 10.77 -7.11 2.13
CA HIS A 67 12.18 -6.89 2.35
C HIS A 67 12.52 -7.28 3.77
N ALA A 68 13.61 -8.04 3.94
CA ALA A 68 14.05 -8.45 5.27
C ALA A 68 14.40 -7.23 6.12
N ALA A 69 14.06 -7.27 7.40
CA ALA A 69 14.43 -6.23 8.34
C ALA A 69 15.06 -6.87 9.58
N ASP A 70 16.01 -6.15 10.18
CA ASP A 70 16.61 -6.51 11.44
C ASP A 70 16.48 -5.30 12.36
N THR A 71 15.26 -5.10 12.83
CA THR A 71 14.89 -4.00 13.74
C THR A 71 13.85 -4.49 14.75
N THR A 72 13.44 -3.62 15.67
CA THR A 72 12.41 -3.91 16.66
C THR A 72 11.20 -3.00 16.50
N VAL A 73 10.04 -3.43 17.01
CA VAL A 73 8.78 -2.69 16.93
C VAL A 73 8.85 -1.31 17.61
N GLU A 74 9.70 -1.14 18.63
CA GLU A 74 9.88 0.14 19.33
C GLU A 74 10.50 1.22 18.44
N THR A 75 11.28 0.81 17.43
CA THR A 75 11.89 1.74 16.48
C THR A 75 10.90 2.26 15.44
N LEU A 76 9.71 1.66 15.36
CA LEU A 76 8.70 1.99 14.37
C LEU A 76 7.91 3.24 14.79
N THR A 77 8.47 4.40 14.47
CA THR A 77 7.81 5.69 14.72
C THR A 77 6.90 6.08 13.55
N PRO A 78 5.79 6.80 13.79
CA PRO A 78 4.94 7.32 12.71
C PRO A 78 5.77 8.09 11.67
N GLY A 79 5.61 7.75 10.39
CA GLY A 79 6.35 8.39 9.29
C GLY A 79 7.75 7.83 9.03
N SER A 80 8.27 6.92 9.86
CA SER A 80 9.49 6.15 9.57
C SER A 80 9.31 5.12 8.45
N PHE A 81 8.06 4.85 8.08
CA PHE A 81 7.67 3.97 6.98
C PHE A 81 6.75 4.73 6.00
N ARG A 82 7.10 4.74 4.72
CA ARG A 82 6.33 5.37 3.65
C ARG A 82 6.60 4.65 2.34
N ALA A 83 5.60 4.49 1.50
CA ALA A 83 5.81 4.18 0.08
C ALA A 83 5.49 5.43 -0.76
N HIS A 84 6.22 5.64 -1.84
CA HIS A 84 6.02 6.81 -2.69
C HIS A 84 5.97 6.44 -4.19
N PRO A 85 4.88 6.80 -4.88
CA PRO A 85 3.56 7.14 -4.33
C PRO A 85 2.94 5.92 -3.65
N ALA A 86 2.26 6.13 -2.52
CA ALA A 86 1.37 5.13 -1.94
C ALA A 86 -0.08 5.53 -2.21
N PRO A 87 -0.97 4.56 -2.51
CA PRO A 87 -2.39 4.79 -2.36
C PRO A 87 -2.68 5.06 -0.88
N ASP A 88 -3.67 5.91 -0.59
CA ASP A 88 -4.12 6.13 0.79
C ASP A 88 -4.94 4.93 1.28
N GLN A 89 -4.24 3.83 1.58
CA GLN A 89 -4.82 2.58 2.04
C GLN A 89 -4.02 2.03 3.22
N SER A 90 -4.71 1.75 4.33
CA SER A 90 -4.13 1.22 5.57
C SER A 90 -3.48 -0.16 5.43
N SER A 91 -3.83 -0.91 4.38
CA SER A 91 -3.26 -2.23 4.10
C SER A 91 -2.03 -2.19 3.20
N PHE A 92 -1.64 -1.02 2.69
CA PHE A 92 -0.58 -0.94 1.69
C PHE A 92 0.83 -1.16 2.26
N PHE A 93 1.02 -0.88 3.55
CA PHE A 93 2.28 -1.10 4.25
C PHE A 93 2.07 -2.07 5.40
N SER A 94 2.89 -3.12 5.46
CA SER A 94 2.82 -4.15 6.49
C SER A 94 4.20 -4.44 7.07
N VAL A 95 4.22 -4.84 8.34
CA VAL A 95 5.41 -5.30 9.05
C VAL A 95 5.11 -6.68 9.58
N GLU A 96 5.99 -7.64 9.29
CA GLU A 96 5.92 -8.98 9.82
C GLU A 96 6.79 -9.09 11.07
N VAL A 97 6.19 -9.53 12.16
CA VAL A 97 6.86 -9.80 13.42
C VAL A 97 6.82 -11.29 13.71
N ALA A 98 7.90 -11.83 14.26
CA ALA A 98 7.93 -13.26 14.61
C ALA A 98 6.91 -13.55 15.72
N GLY A 99 6.20 -14.67 15.65
CA GLY A 99 5.40 -15.21 16.74
C GLY A 99 6.24 -16.16 17.60
N SER A 100 5.81 -16.34 18.86
CA SER A 100 6.44 -17.31 19.77
C SER A 100 6.22 -18.76 19.34
N ASP A 101 5.20 -19.03 18.52
CA ASP A 101 4.84 -20.33 17.97
C ASP A 101 5.51 -20.64 16.61
N GLY A 102 6.47 -19.81 16.19
CA GLY A 102 7.13 -19.92 14.88
C GLY A 102 6.29 -19.45 13.71
N LYS A 103 5.08 -18.91 13.94
CA LYS A 103 4.30 -18.20 12.92
C LYS A 103 4.74 -16.73 12.88
N TYR A 104 4.10 -15.94 12.02
CA TYR A 104 4.31 -14.50 11.97
C TYR A 104 3.00 -13.77 12.23
N GLY A 105 3.08 -12.63 12.91
CA GLY A 105 1.99 -11.66 13.00
C GLY A 105 2.24 -10.52 12.03
N THR A 106 1.16 -9.94 11.49
CA THR A 106 1.25 -8.78 10.59
C THR A 106 0.72 -7.54 11.29
N LEU A 107 1.61 -6.56 11.51
CA LEU A 107 1.24 -5.21 11.90
C LEU A 107 1.01 -4.38 10.64
N ARG A 108 -0.05 -3.58 10.61
CA ARG A 108 -0.34 -2.68 9.48
C ARG A 108 -0.51 -1.26 9.96
N TRP A 109 0.05 -0.32 9.23
CA TRP A 109 -0.11 1.08 9.56
C TRP A 109 -1.29 1.69 8.81
N ASN A 110 -2.24 2.23 9.57
CA ASN A 110 -3.32 3.02 9.03
C ASN A 110 -2.90 4.49 8.93
N THR A 111 -2.62 4.96 7.71
CA THR A 111 -2.23 6.34 7.40
C THR A 111 -3.29 7.35 7.80
N SER A 112 -4.57 7.00 7.67
CA SER A 112 -5.69 7.89 7.97
C SER A 112 -5.91 8.10 9.47
N THR A 113 -5.73 7.07 10.29
CA THR A 113 -5.93 7.15 11.75
C THR A 113 -4.66 7.39 12.53
N GLY A 114 -3.49 7.23 11.91
CA GLY A 114 -2.20 7.33 12.59
C GLY A 114 -1.98 6.22 13.63
N LYS A 115 -2.53 5.02 13.38
CA LYS A 115 -2.45 3.87 14.29
C LYS A 115 -1.95 2.62 13.58
N TRP A 116 -1.26 1.79 14.34
CA TRP A 116 -1.00 0.41 13.98
C TRP A 116 -2.23 -0.43 14.26
N ASN A 117 -2.45 -1.46 13.44
CA ASN A 117 -3.41 -2.52 13.71
C ASN A 117 -2.80 -3.91 13.58
N VAL A 118 -3.37 -4.85 14.33
CA VAL A 118 -3.10 -6.28 14.22
C VAL A 118 -4.43 -7.03 14.20
N THR A 119 -4.52 -8.02 13.32
CA THR A 119 -5.66 -8.94 13.26
C THR A 119 -5.20 -10.29 13.80
N THR A 120 -5.88 -10.78 14.84
CA THR A 120 -5.61 -12.11 15.41
C THR A 120 -6.87 -12.99 15.30
N GLN A 121 -6.81 -14.23 15.79
CA GLN A 121 -7.89 -15.23 15.72
C GLN A 121 -9.16 -14.80 16.47
N GLY A 122 -9.90 -13.84 15.92
CA GLY A 122 -11.17 -13.35 16.44
C GLY A 122 -11.20 -11.86 16.82
N GLY A 123 -10.12 -11.11 16.64
CA GLY A 123 -10.06 -9.70 17.04
C GLY A 123 -9.27 -8.81 16.10
N PHE A 124 -9.69 -7.55 16.05
CA PHE A 124 -8.98 -6.45 15.43
C PHE A 124 -8.59 -5.45 16.52
N TYR A 125 -7.30 -5.16 16.63
CA TYR A 125 -6.77 -4.30 17.68
C TYR A 125 -5.99 -3.15 17.05
N GLU A 126 -6.15 -1.95 17.60
CA GLU A 126 -5.48 -0.73 17.13
C GLU A 126 -4.78 -0.01 18.27
N ASN A 127 -3.56 0.48 18.02
CA ASN A 127 -2.82 1.30 18.97
C ASN A 127 -1.82 2.22 18.24
N THR A 128 -1.52 3.38 18.83
CA THR A 128 -0.47 4.27 18.32
C THR A 128 0.93 3.69 18.55
N ASN A 129 1.11 2.88 19.59
CA ASN A 129 2.36 2.19 19.91
C ASN A 129 2.26 0.71 19.49
N PRO A 130 3.06 0.25 18.50
CA PRO A 130 3.01 -1.13 18.04
C PRO A 130 3.50 -2.14 19.08
N ALA A 131 4.34 -1.72 20.04
CA ALA A 131 4.79 -2.59 21.13
C ALA A 131 3.60 -3.10 21.97
N VAL A 132 2.62 -2.23 22.23
CA VAL A 132 1.40 -2.61 22.96
C VAL A 132 0.59 -3.67 22.21
N LEU A 133 0.62 -3.67 20.87
CA LEU A 133 -0.11 -4.64 20.07
C LEU A 133 0.54 -6.03 20.08
N VAL A 134 1.88 -6.08 20.08
CA VAL A 134 2.59 -7.37 20.13
C VAL A 134 2.51 -8.03 21.51
N ASP A 135 2.40 -7.24 22.57
CA ASP A 135 2.19 -7.71 23.95
C ASP A 135 0.76 -8.18 24.25
N MET A 136 -0.21 -7.77 23.43
CA MET A 136 -1.63 -7.97 23.72
C MET A 136 -2.04 -9.45 23.56
N PRO A 137 -2.74 -10.07 24.52
CA PRO A 137 -3.36 -11.36 24.33
C PRO A 137 -4.45 -11.29 23.24
N PRO A 138 -4.62 -12.31 22.37
CA PRO A 138 -3.88 -13.57 22.33
C PRO A 138 -2.63 -13.54 21.44
N ALA A 139 -2.18 -12.36 20.97
CA ALA A 139 -1.16 -12.24 19.95
C ALA A 139 0.21 -12.77 20.40
N HIS A 140 0.68 -12.35 21.58
CA HIS A 140 2.00 -12.69 22.16
C HIS A 140 3.11 -12.81 21.09
N LEU A 141 3.23 -11.74 20.31
CA LEU A 141 4.18 -11.65 19.20
C LEU A 141 5.53 -11.16 19.72
N SER A 142 6.58 -11.48 19.00
CA SER A 142 7.92 -10.97 19.23
C SER A 142 7.99 -9.49 18.92
N HIS A 143 8.85 -8.79 19.67
CA HIS A 143 9.22 -7.41 19.38
C HIS A 143 10.19 -7.32 18.20
N LYS A 144 10.73 -8.45 17.70
CA LYS A 144 11.60 -8.49 16.53
C LYS A 144 10.78 -8.41 15.25
N VAL A 145 11.10 -7.42 14.43
CA VAL A 145 10.62 -7.32 13.05
C VAL A 145 11.46 -8.26 12.17
N VAL A 146 10.79 -9.10 11.40
CA VAL A 146 11.42 -10.08 10.50
C VAL A 146 11.49 -9.51 9.08
N SER A 147 10.40 -8.89 8.64
CA SER A 147 10.31 -8.30 7.32
C SER A 147 9.36 -7.09 7.36
N PHE A 148 9.44 -6.27 6.33
CA PHE A 148 8.38 -5.33 6.00
C PHE A 148 8.00 -5.49 4.54
N GLY A 149 6.77 -5.15 4.20
CA GLY A 149 6.24 -5.30 2.87
C GLY A 149 5.41 -4.11 2.43
N VAL A 150 5.28 -3.99 1.12
CA VAL A 150 4.35 -3.09 0.46
C VAL A 150 3.47 -3.88 -0.51
N GLY A 151 2.20 -3.51 -0.60
CA GLY A 151 1.25 -4.17 -1.48
C GLY A 151 -0.14 -4.33 -0.89
N TYR A 152 -1.04 -4.94 -1.65
CA TYR A 152 -2.43 -5.12 -1.26
C TYR A 152 -2.62 -6.51 -0.67
N THR A 153 -3.21 -6.56 0.52
CA THR A 153 -3.29 -7.80 1.28
C THR A 153 -4.71 -8.33 1.50
N ALA A 154 -5.79 -7.59 1.20
CA ALA A 154 -7.16 -8.14 1.22
C ALA A 154 -8.26 -7.24 0.61
N ASN A 155 -9.38 -7.91 0.33
CA ASN A 155 -10.61 -7.60 -0.42
C ASN A 155 -11.35 -6.26 -0.11
N PRO A 156 -11.97 -5.62 -1.13
CA PRO A 156 -11.83 -5.97 -2.53
C PRO A 156 -10.39 -5.71 -2.99
N PRO A 157 -9.74 -6.66 -3.71
CA PRO A 157 -8.44 -6.39 -4.32
C PRO A 157 -8.59 -5.07 -5.06
N GLY A 158 -7.69 -4.14 -4.76
CA GLY A 158 -7.81 -2.78 -5.25
C GLY A 158 -7.91 -2.82 -6.77
N THR A 159 -8.93 -2.18 -7.33
CA THR A 159 -8.91 -1.68 -8.72
C THR A 159 -7.79 -0.64 -8.92
N VAL A 160 -7.10 -0.28 -7.84
CA VAL A 160 -6.04 0.71 -7.79
C VAL A 160 -4.73 0.08 -8.28
N THR A 161 -4.34 0.45 -9.49
CA THR A 161 -2.97 0.26 -9.97
C THR A 161 -2.13 1.43 -9.48
N THR A 162 -0.98 1.14 -8.87
CA THR A 162 0.01 2.17 -8.48
C THR A 162 1.41 1.71 -8.84
N THR A 163 2.29 2.66 -9.19
CA THR A 163 3.72 2.38 -9.37
C THR A 163 4.47 3.03 -8.24
N VAL A 164 5.06 2.23 -7.36
CA VAL A 164 5.88 2.72 -6.23
C VAL A 164 7.32 2.83 -6.67
N PHE A 165 7.91 4.02 -6.52
CA PHE A 165 9.29 4.32 -6.90
C PHE A 165 10.27 4.13 -5.75
N SER A 166 9.82 4.35 -4.51
CA SER A 166 10.64 4.14 -3.32
C SER A 166 9.80 3.76 -2.11
N VAL A 167 10.46 3.05 -1.19
CA VAL A 167 9.93 2.76 0.14
C VAL A 167 10.92 3.31 1.16
N SER A 168 10.47 4.06 2.14
CA SER A 168 11.24 4.37 3.33
C SER A 168 10.79 3.44 4.46
N PHE A 169 11.73 2.90 5.22
CA PHE A 169 11.48 2.09 6.43
C PHE A 169 12.61 2.30 7.43
N ALA A 170 12.29 2.53 8.70
CA ALA A 170 13.26 2.80 9.76
C ALA A 170 14.32 3.86 9.37
N HIS A 171 13.85 4.97 8.77
CA HIS A 171 14.69 6.08 8.26
C HIS A 171 15.62 5.73 7.08
N LYS A 172 15.59 4.50 6.56
CA LYS A 172 16.30 4.09 5.35
C LYS A 172 15.37 4.15 4.15
N THR A 173 15.86 4.66 3.02
CA THR A 173 15.09 4.70 1.77
C THR A 173 15.62 3.66 0.78
N TYR A 174 14.69 2.92 0.19
CA TYR A 174 14.89 1.80 -0.71
C TYR A 174 14.33 2.18 -2.08
N PRO A 175 15.18 2.45 -3.09
CA PRO A 175 14.71 2.68 -4.45
C PRO A 175 14.16 1.38 -5.04
N LEU A 176 13.02 1.47 -5.72
CA LEU A 176 12.36 0.35 -6.38
C LEU A 176 12.53 0.35 -7.91
N GLY A 177 13.05 1.44 -8.47
CA GLY A 177 13.33 1.56 -9.90
C GLY A 177 14.65 0.90 -10.30
N CYS A 178 14.72 0.46 -11.55
CA CYS A 178 15.94 -0.02 -12.21
C CYS A 178 16.70 1.09 -12.96
N LEU A 179 16.17 2.32 -12.98
CA LEU A 179 16.92 3.44 -13.52
C LEU A 179 18.20 3.62 -12.67
N PRO A 180 19.37 3.77 -13.32
CA PRO A 180 20.57 4.15 -12.59
C PRO A 180 20.26 5.42 -11.80
N PRO A 181 20.67 5.52 -10.52
CA PRO A 181 20.41 6.69 -9.72
C PRO A 181 20.87 7.90 -10.53
N LYS A 182 19.94 8.83 -10.82
CA LYS A 182 20.29 10.06 -11.52
C LYS A 182 21.47 10.64 -10.73
N PRO A 183 22.62 10.94 -11.37
CA PRO A 183 23.75 11.50 -10.66
C PRO A 183 23.25 12.74 -9.95
N THR A 184 23.16 12.64 -8.62
CA THR A 184 22.83 13.77 -7.78
C THR A 184 23.99 14.73 -8.02
N HIS A 185 23.73 15.82 -8.74
CA HIS A 185 24.68 16.90 -8.82
C HIS A 185 24.84 17.41 -7.40
N THR A 186 25.81 16.87 -6.67
CA THR A 186 26.30 17.47 -5.43
C THR A 186 26.61 18.90 -5.82
N PRO A 187 25.92 19.91 -5.26
CA PRO A 187 26.25 21.29 -5.56
C PRO A 187 27.71 21.46 -5.18
N SER A 188 28.57 21.60 -6.19
CA SER A 188 29.96 21.94 -5.98
C SER A 188 29.93 23.34 -5.38
N HIS A 189 30.02 23.42 -4.05
CA HIS A 189 30.25 24.66 -3.34
C HIS A 189 31.58 25.18 -3.84
N THR A 190 31.52 25.99 -4.90
CA THR A 190 32.65 26.79 -5.34
C THR A 190 32.86 27.78 -4.21
N ALA A 191 33.86 27.52 -3.38
CA ALA A 191 34.28 28.40 -2.31
C ALA A 191 34.61 29.75 -2.93
N SER A 192 33.66 30.68 -2.85
CA SER A 192 33.91 32.08 -3.15
C SER A 192 34.71 32.63 -1.97
N ALA A 193 36.02 32.75 -2.16
CA ALA A 193 36.92 33.38 -1.20
C ALA A 193 36.48 34.84 -1.00
N SER A 194 35.70 35.10 0.04
CA SER A 194 35.48 36.45 0.54
C SER A 194 36.64 36.82 1.45
N ALA A 195 37.41 37.81 1.01
CA ALA A 195 38.49 38.43 1.75
C ALA A 195 37.99 38.99 3.10
N SER A 196 38.81 38.81 4.13
CA SER A 196 38.67 39.43 5.45
C SER A 196 38.52 40.94 5.36
N ALA A 197 37.48 41.48 6.00
CA ALA A 197 37.49 42.85 6.49
C ALA A 197 36.87 42.86 7.90
N SER A 198 37.74 43.03 8.89
CA SER A 198 37.40 43.27 10.29
C SER A 198 36.70 44.62 10.44
N ALA A 199 35.54 44.64 11.10
CA ALA A 199 35.04 45.83 11.78
C ALA A 199 34.16 45.43 12.97
N SER A 200 34.66 45.73 14.16
CA SER A 200 33.95 45.66 15.43
C SER A 200 32.84 46.71 15.50
N ALA A 201 31.66 46.32 15.98
CA ALA A 201 30.74 47.25 16.64
C ALA A 201 29.79 46.49 17.57
N SER A 202 29.95 46.73 18.87
CA SER A 202 29.04 46.36 19.93
C SER A 202 27.71 47.10 19.78
N ALA A 203 26.58 46.39 19.86
CA ALA A 203 25.31 46.97 20.28
C ALA A 203 24.41 45.91 20.91
N SER A 204 24.32 45.96 22.22
CA SER A 204 23.30 45.35 23.05
C SER A 204 21.93 45.98 22.77
N VAL A 205 20.92 45.18 22.43
CA VAL A 205 19.52 45.62 22.44
C VAL A 205 18.67 44.56 23.11
N SER A 206 18.26 44.86 24.35
CA SER A 206 17.19 44.16 25.06
C SER A 206 15.85 44.54 24.43
N VAL A 207 15.07 43.56 23.97
CA VAL A 207 13.68 43.77 23.57
C VAL A 207 12.76 42.86 24.36
N SER A 208 11.86 43.52 25.07
CA SER A 208 10.89 43.00 26.01
C SER A 208 9.90 42.01 25.41
N ALA A 209 9.51 41.06 26.26
CA ALA A 209 8.41 40.14 26.05
C ALA A 209 7.08 40.89 25.88
N THR A 210 6.32 40.53 24.84
CA THR A 210 4.89 40.82 24.77
C THR A 210 4.11 39.51 24.70
N THR A 211 3.43 39.25 25.80
CA THR A 211 2.48 38.18 26.04
C THR A 211 1.24 38.38 25.17
N SER A 212 1.07 37.55 24.14
CA SER A 212 -0.16 37.51 23.34
C SER A 212 -0.93 36.22 23.63
N LYS A 213 -1.95 36.38 24.46
CA LYS A 213 -2.99 35.40 24.82
C LYS A 213 -3.71 34.88 23.56
N PRO A 214 -3.75 33.56 23.29
CA PRO A 214 -4.64 33.02 22.26
C PRO A 214 -6.08 33.01 22.80
N ALA A 215 -6.98 33.68 22.08
CA ALA A 215 -8.41 33.63 22.33
C ALA A 215 -8.96 32.23 22.02
N THR A 216 -9.58 31.61 23.03
CA THR A 216 -10.33 30.38 22.93
C THR A 216 -11.65 30.67 22.21
N THR A 217 -11.79 30.31 20.93
CA THR A 217 -13.07 30.30 20.23
C THR A 217 -13.72 28.93 20.38
N THR A 218 -14.65 28.84 21.33
CA THR A 218 -15.52 27.69 21.56
C THR A 218 -16.62 27.69 20.50
N SER A 219 -16.45 26.90 19.42
CA SER A 219 -17.54 26.60 18.50
C SER A 219 -18.23 25.32 18.94
N ALA A 220 -19.31 25.48 19.70
CA ALA A 220 -20.24 24.41 20.03
C ALA A 220 -21.03 24.02 18.76
N SER A 221 -20.61 22.94 18.11
CA SER A 221 -21.44 22.28 17.10
C SER A 221 -22.32 21.24 17.78
N LYS A 222 -23.62 21.54 17.86
CA LYS A 222 -24.66 20.59 18.31
C LYS A 222 -24.77 19.47 17.28
N SER A 223 -24.31 18.28 17.64
CA SER A 223 -24.61 17.06 16.89
C SER A 223 -26.02 16.56 17.26
N PRO A 224 -26.92 16.29 16.31
CA PRO A 224 -28.24 15.76 16.60
C PRO A 224 -28.14 14.33 17.12
N SER A 225 -28.65 14.12 18.32
CA SER A 225 -28.87 12.81 18.94
C SER A 225 -29.91 12.05 18.11
N GLN A 226 -29.48 11.04 17.35
CA GLN A 226 -30.40 10.08 16.75
C GLN A 226 -30.78 9.04 17.81
N THR A 227 -32.02 9.15 18.28
CA THR A 227 -32.70 8.13 19.08
C THR A 227 -32.85 6.86 18.24
N ALA A 228 -32.01 5.86 18.51
CA ALA A 228 -32.23 4.52 18.01
C ALA A 228 -33.46 3.93 18.73
N VAL A 229 -34.55 3.76 17.99
CA VAL A 229 -35.74 3.02 18.42
C VAL A 229 -35.32 1.56 18.60
N GLY A 230 -35.20 1.13 19.86
CA GLY A 230 -34.94 -0.26 20.21
C GLY A 230 -36.10 -1.14 19.78
N VAL A 231 -35.79 -2.14 18.94
CA VAL A 231 -36.69 -3.27 18.71
C VAL A 231 -36.61 -4.17 19.96
N PRO A 232 -37.72 -4.53 20.61
CA PRO A 232 -37.68 -5.41 21.77
C PRO A 232 -37.23 -6.81 21.35
N VAL A 233 -36.09 -7.25 21.90
CA VAL A 233 -35.68 -8.66 21.85
C VAL A 233 -36.46 -9.38 22.94
N THR A 234 -37.41 -10.21 22.52
CA THR A 234 -38.11 -11.17 23.37
C THR A 234 -37.12 -12.25 23.81
N THR A 235 -36.58 -12.13 25.01
CA THR A 235 -35.87 -13.23 25.67
C THR A 235 -36.89 -14.12 26.39
N SER A 236 -37.08 -15.34 25.89
CA SER A 236 -37.80 -16.38 26.62
C SER A 236 -37.03 -16.76 27.89
N PRO A 237 -37.70 -16.88 29.05
CA PRO A 237 -37.04 -17.34 30.28
C PRO A 237 -36.71 -18.83 30.15
N VAL A 238 -35.44 -19.17 30.38
CA VAL A 238 -35.01 -20.56 30.58
C VAL A 238 -35.33 -20.92 32.03
N SER A 239 -36.26 -21.86 32.19
CA SER A 239 -36.54 -22.50 33.48
C SER A 239 -35.27 -23.12 34.04
N SER A 240 -35.04 -22.82 35.32
CA SER A 240 -33.97 -23.37 36.13
C SER A 240 -34.39 -24.74 36.63
N ASP A 241 -33.67 -25.78 36.24
CA ASP A 241 -33.70 -27.07 36.93
C ASP A 241 -32.27 -27.65 37.05
N THR A 242 -31.71 -27.44 38.24
CA THR A 242 -31.05 -28.45 39.07
C THR A 242 -30.25 -29.57 38.38
N GLY A 243 -28.92 -29.41 38.29
CA GLY A 243 -28.03 -30.51 37.92
C GLY A 243 -26.53 -30.16 37.91
N LEU A 244 -25.80 -30.74 38.87
CA LEU A 244 -24.35 -30.77 39.15
C LEU A 244 -23.34 -30.42 38.03
N PRO A 245 -22.15 -29.85 38.37
CA PRO A 245 -21.10 -29.52 37.42
C PRO A 245 -20.34 -30.77 36.95
N LEU A 246 -20.44 -31.09 35.65
CA LEU A 246 -19.52 -32.04 34.99
C LEU A 246 -18.45 -31.30 34.19
N THR A 247 -17.21 -31.55 34.60
CA THR A 247 -15.96 -31.30 33.88
C THR A 247 -15.86 -32.19 32.62
N GLY A 248 -15.48 -31.64 31.46
CA GLY A 248 -15.00 -32.43 30.30
C GLY A 248 -15.49 -31.95 28.92
N PRO A 249 -14.79 -32.30 27.82
CA PRO A 249 -14.43 -31.37 26.75
C PRO A 249 -15.47 -31.25 25.63
N SER A 250 -15.81 -30.01 25.25
CA SER A 250 -16.67 -29.73 24.09
C SER A 250 -15.82 -29.60 22.82
N GLY A 251 -15.46 -30.73 22.23
CA GLY A 251 -15.23 -30.81 20.80
C GLY A 251 -16.55 -30.70 20.02
N LEU A 252 -16.46 -30.14 18.81
CA LEU A 252 -17.29 -30.50 17.65
C LEU A 252 -18.80 -30.18 17.69
N VAL A 253 -19.19 -28.95 17.34
CA VAL A 253 -20.33 -28.71 16.42
C VAL A 253 -20.08 -27.44 15.58
N LEU A 254 -19.47 -27.60 14.41
CA LEU A 254 -19.60 -26.66 13.27
C LEU A 254 -19.32 -27.42 11.96
N ALA A 255 -19.98 -28.57 11.80
CA ALA A 255 -20.13 -29.26 10.53
C ALA A 255 -21.46 -28.82 9.91
N GLY A 256 -21.44 -27.77 9.08
CA GLY A 256 -22.68 -27.28 8.47
C GLY A 256 -22.57 -26.42 7.21
N ALA A 257 -21.38 -25.94 6.81
CA ALA A 257 -21.30 -25.00 5.68
C ALA A 257 -20.17 -25.28 4.65
N ALA A 258 -19.32 -26.29 4.86
CA ALA A 258 -18.21 -26.57 3.94
C ALA A 258 -18.57 -27.47 2.75
N GLY A 259 -19.66 -28.26 2.84
CA GLY A 259 -20.04 -29.21 1.78
C GLY A 259 -20.66 -28.57 0.53
N LEU A 260 -21.32 -27.43 0.65
CA LEU A 260 -22.04 -26.83 -0.49
C LEU A 260 -21.12 -26.05 -1.45
N PHE A 261 -20.00 -25.51 -0.96
CA PHE A 261 -19.05 -24.77 -1.80
C PHE A 261 -18.16 -25.68 -2.65
N LEU A 262 -17.84 -26.89 -2.18
CA LEU A 262 -17.07 -27.88 -2.95
C LEU A 262 -17.89 -28.48 -4.11
N ALA A 263 -19.20 -28.72 -3.93
CA ALA A 263 -20.07 -29.19 -5.01
C ALA A 263 -20.39 -28.08 -6.04
N GLY A 264 -20.61 -26.84 -5.58
CA GLY A 264 -20.89 -25.70 -6.46
C GLY A 264 -19.67 -25.24 -7.28
N GLY A 265 -18.48 -25.25 -6.69
CA GLY A 265 -17.25 -24.78 -7.34
C GLY A 265 -16.81 -25.63 -8.54
N VAL A 266 -16.94 -26.95 -8.44
CA VAL A 266 -16.57 -27.88 -9.53
C VAL A 266 -17.52 -27.72 -10.72
N GLY A 267 -18.82 -27.48 -10.48
CA GLY A 267 -19.80 -27.27 -11.55
C GLY A 267 -19.53 -26.03 -12.40
N VAL A 268 -19.16 -24.91 -11.77
CA VAL A 268 -18.86 -23.66 -12.48
C VAL A 268 -17.54 -23.76 -13.26
N PHE A 269 -16.53 -24.44 -12.71
CA PHE A 269 -15.25 -24.62 -13.40
C PHE A 269 -15.37 -25.48 -14.67
N VAL A 270 -16.18 -26.55 -14.64
CA VAL A 270 -16.42 -27.40 -15.83
C VAL A 270 -17.23 -26.66 -16.91
N LEU A 271 -18.23 -25.86 -16.51
CA LEU A 271 -19.01 -25.03 -17.45
C LEU A 271 -18.17 -23.92 -18.09
N ALA A 272 -17.24 -23.30 -17.34
CA ALA A 272 -16.34 -22.29 -17.87
C ALA A 272 -15.32 -22.86 -18.86
N ARG A 273 -14.81 -24.08 -18.61
CA ARG A 273 -13.84 -24.75 -19.50
C ARG A 273 -14.48 -25.18 -20.83
N ARG A 274 -15.77 -25.54 -20.83
CA ARG A 274 -16.46 -26.00 -22.05
C ARG A 274 -16.76 -24.88 -23.06
N ARG A 275 -16.73 -23.60 -22.66
CA ARG A 275 -17.00 -22.46 -23.55
C ARG A 275 -15.81 -21.97 -24.37
N ARG A 276 -14.59 -22.48 -24.17
CA ARG A 276 -13.37 -21.99 -24.84
C ARG A 276 -12.93 -22.76 -26.09
N THR A 277 -13.68 -23.77 -26.56
CA THR A 277 -13.25 -24.61 -27.68
C THR A 277 -13.98 -24.39 -29.01
N ARG A 278 -14.71 -23.28 -29.18
CA ARG A 278 -15.34 -22.98 -30.48
C ARG A 278 -15.20 -21.51 -30.86
N PHE A 279 -14.02 -21.15 -31.35
CA PHE A 279 -13.87 -20.09 -32.34
C PHE A 279 -12.70 -20.45 -33.25
N THR A 280 -13.03 -21.18 -34.32
CA THR A 280 -12.28 -21.22 -35.56
C THR A 280 -13.25 -20.85 -36.67
N ALA A 281 -13.03 -19.67 -37.24
CA ALA A 281 -13.48 -19.25 -38.56
C ALA A 281 -12.30 -18.47 -39.17
#